data_AF-A0A223D2Y9-F1
#
_entry.id   AF-A0A223D2Y9-F1
#
_cell.length_a   1.000
_cell.length_b   1.000
_cell.length_c   1.000
_cell.angle_alpha   90.00
_cell.angle_beta   90.00
_cell.angle_gamma   90.00
#
_symmetry.space_group_name_H-M   'P 1'
#
loop_
_entity.id
_entity.type
_entity.pdbx_description
1 polymer ?
#
loop_
_entity_poly.entity_id
_entity_poly.type
_entity_poly.pdbx_seq_one_letter_code
_entity_poly.pdbx_strand_id
1 'polypeptide(L)' 'MHVKLTLVMKDGSCQKARVTDASSVEEAIDFMKTMRPGVSDAVEGWELAERWESEQEKQ' A
#
# COMPACT_ATOMS: atom_id res chain seq x y z
N MET A 1 -2.22 16.29 -3.51
CA MET A 1 -1.15 15.48 -4.14
C MET A 1 -1.69 14.07 -4.39
N HIS A 2 -1.16 13.29 -5.33
CA HIS A 2 -1.56 11.89 -5.49
C HIS A 2 -0.40 10.97 -5.12
N VAL A 3 -0.48 10.30 -3.99
CA VAL A 3 0.53 9.32 -3.55
C VAL A 3 0.05 7.92 -3.92
N LYS A 4 0.90 7.17 -4.61
CA LYS A 4 0.69 5.74 -4.84
C LYS A 4 1.34 4.98 -3.69
N LEU A 5 0.60 4.08 -3.07
CA LEU A 5 1.11 3.24 -1.99
C LEU A 5 0.84 1.77 -2.27
N THR A 6 1.74 0.92 -1.82
CA THR A 6 1.49 -0.50 -1.61
C THR A 6 1.14 -0.70 -0.15
N LEU A 7 -0.01 -1.30 0.12
CA LEU A 7 -0.41 -1.74 1.45
C LEU A 7 0.01 -3.18 1.64
N VAL A 8 0.83 -3.43 2.65
CA VAL A 8 1.12 -4.77 3.14
C VAL A 8 0.03 -5.10 4.16
N MET A 9 -0.71 -6.16 3.89
CA MET A 9 -1.81 -6.61 4.75
C MET A 9 -1.28 -7.59 5.80
N LYS A 10 -2.00 -7.74 6.92
CA LYS A 10 -1.64 -8.68 7.99
C LYS A 10 -1.67 -10.15 7.55
N ASP A 11 -2.42 -10.48 6.51
CA ASP A 11 -2.48 -11.81 5.90
C ASP A 11 -1.34 -12.08 4.90
N GLY A 12 -0.41 -11.11 4.73
CA GLY A 12 0.69 -11.21 3.79
C GLY A 12 0.33 -10.86 2.34
N SER A 13 -0.92 -10.50 2.06
CA SER A 13 -1.29 -9.97 0.73
C SER A 13 -0.81 -8.52 0.56
N CYS A 14 -0.61 -8.13 -0.70
CA CYS A 14 -0.26 -6.75 -1.05
C CYS A 14 -1.41 -6.12 -1.86
N GLN A 15 -1.75 -4.87 -1.56
CA GLN A 15 -2.82 -4.14 -2.26
C GLN A 15 -2.34 -2.77 -2.75
N LYS A 16 -2.73 -2.37 -3.96
CA LYS A 16 -2.47 -1.03 -4.47
C LYS A 16 -3.47 -0.04 -3.89
N ALA A 17 -2.96 1.09 -3.41
CA ALA A 17 -3.75 2.21 -2.96
C ALA A 17 -3.28 3.51 -3.62
N ARG A 18 -4.20 4.47 -3.68
CA ARG A 18 -3.92 5.85 -4.09
C ARG A 18 -4.54 6.78 -3.06
N VAL A 19 -3.71 7.60 -2.43
CA VAL A 19 -4.13 8.63 -1.47
C VAL A 19 -4.10 9.97 -2.19
N THR A 20 -5.24 10.65 -2.21
CA THR A 20 -5.40 11.95 -2.90
C THR A 20 -5.43 13.13 -1.95
N ASP A 21 -5.68 12.86 -0.67
CA ASP A 21 -5.82 13.83 0.41
C ASP A 21 -4.67 13.65 1.41
N ALA A 22 -3.47 14.02 0.96
CA ALA A 22 -2.25 14.04 1.77
C ALA A 22 -1.32 15.14 1.25
N SER A 23 -0.57 15.72 2.17
CA SER A 23 0.40 16.80 1.96
C SER A 23 1.83 16.25 1.81
N SER A 24 2.10 15.04 2.30
CA SER A 24 3.36 14.30 2.09
C SER A 24 3.15 12.79 1.93
N VAL A 25 4.21 12.06 1.57
CA VAL A 25 4.20 10.59 1.48
C VAL A 25 4.05 9.97 2.86
N GLU A 26 4.76 10.52 3.86
CA GLU A 26 4.68 10.08 5.25
C GLU A 26 3.25 10.23 5.81
N GLU A 27 2.60 11.37 5.57
CA GLU A 27 1.20 11.57 5.97
C GLU A 27 0.27 10.54 5.31
N ALA A 28 0.48 10.25 4.02
CA ALA A 28 -0.31 9.24 3.31
C ALA A 28 -0.11 7.83 3.89
N ILE A 29 1.13 7.47 4.27
CA ILE A 29 1.45 6.20 4.92
C ILE A 29 0.78 6.10 6.29
N ASP A 30 0.93 7.12 7.13
CA ASP A 30 0.34 7.16 8.48
C ASP A 30 -1.19 7.12 8.43
N PHE A 31 -1.79 7.86 7.50
CA PHE A 31 -3.23 7.83 7.25
C PHE A 31 -3.72 6.42 6.93
N MET A 32 -3.04 5.71 6.02
CA MET A 32 -3.46 4.36 5.62
C MET A 32 -3.27 3.34 6.74
N LYS A 33 -2.20 3.45 7.53
CA LYS A 33 -1.95 2.59 8.70
C LYS A 33 -2.96 2.83 9.81
N THR A 34 -3.43 4.07 9.98
CA THR A 34 -4.44 4.44 10.99
C THR A 34 -5.85 4.04 10.57
N MET A 35 -6.23 4.30 9.33
CA MET A 35 -7.61 4.13 8.85
C MET A 35 -7.96 2.69 8.44
N ARG A 36 -6.96 1.84 8.13
CA ARG A 36 -7.19 0.46 7.72
C ARG A 36 -6.60 -0.54 8.71
N PRO A 37 -7.41 -1.11 9.62
CA PRO A 37 -6.92 -2.03 10.66
C PRO A 37 -6.32 -3.35 10.14
N GLY A 38 -6.55 -3.69 8.86
CA GLY A 38 -5.95 -4.84 8.18
C GLY A 38 -4.55 -4.58 7.61
N VAL A 39 -4.09 -3.33 7.58
CA VAL A 39 -2.76 -2.96 7.07
C VAL A 39 -1.73 -3.20 8.17
N SER A 40 -0.68 -3.95 7.87
CA SER A 40 0.50 -4.10 8.71
C SER A 40 1.54 -3.02 8.40
N ASP A 41 1.71 -2.69 7.12
CA ASP A 41 2.61 -1.62 6.67
C ASP A 41 2.17 -0.97 5.36
N ALA A 42 2.71 0.21 5.06
CA ALA A 42 2.46 0.90 3.80
C ALA A 42 3.76 1.50 3.26
N VAL A 43 4.00 1.30 1.95
CA VAL A 43 5.24 1.69 1.28
C VAL A 43 4.89 2.55 0.06
N GLU A 44 5.70 3.55 -0.24
CA GLU A 44 5.55 4.35 -1.46
C GLU A 44 5.71 3.49 -2.71
N GLY A 45 4.86 3.75 -3.71
CA GLY A 45 4.91 3.08 -5.00
C GLY A 45 4.02 1.85 -5.10
N TRP A 46 3.99 1.26 -6.29
CA TRP A 46 3.21 0.04 -6.60
C TRP A 46 4.08 -1.18 -6.88
N GLU A 47 5.39 -1.00 -6.89
CA GLU A 47 6.39 -1.99 -7.28
C GLU A 47 6.28 -3.26 -6.42
N LEU A 48 6.03 -3.11 -5.11
CA LEU A 48 5.86 -4.24 -4.22
C LEU A 48 4.55 -5.01 -4.49
N ALA A 49 3.43 -4.32 -4.70
CA ALA A 49 2.18 -4.96 -5.06
C ALA A 49 2.25 -5.64 -6.44
N GLU A 50 2.87 -5.00 -7.43
CA GLU A 50 3.05 -5.56 -8.78
C GLU A 50 3.90 -6.83 -8.78
N ARG A 51 4.96 -6.85 -7.95
CA ARG A 51 5.76 -8.06 -7.75
C ARG A 51 4.95 -9.18 -7.10
N TRP A 52 4.21 -8.87 -6.05
CA TRP A 52 3.36 -9.85 -5.37
C TRP A 52 2.29 -10.42 -6.32
N GLU A 53 1.60 -9.58 -7.09
CA GLU A 53 0.62 -9.99 -8.11
C GLU A 53 1.28 -10.92 -9.15
N SER A 54 2.45 -10.55 -9.65
CA SER A 54 3.22 -11.36 -10.61
C SER A 54 3.67 -12.71 -10.07
N GLU A 55 3.90 -12.82 -8.75
CA GLU A 55 4.27 -14.06 -8.07
C GLU A 55 3.05 -14.97 -7.84
N GLN A 56 1.85 -14.40 -7.68
CA GLN A 56 0.59 -15.14 -7.58
C GLN A 56 0.12 -15.70 -8.93
N GLU A 57 0.33 -14.97 -10.03
CA GLU A 57 -0.07 -15.42 -11.37
C GLU A 57 0.73 -16.63 -11.90
N LYS A 58 1.87 -16.94 -11.27
CA LYS A 58 2.76 -18.05 -11.68
C LYS A 58 2.52 -19.36 -10.93
N GLN A 59 1.65 -19.37 -9.93
CA GLN A 59 1.27 -20.55 -9.14
C GLN A 59 -0.06 -21.14 -9.62
#